data_AF-A0A842XNG3-F1
#
_entry.id   AF-A0A842XNG3-F1
#
_cell.length_a   1.000
_cell.length_b   1.000
_cell.length_c   1.000
_cell.angle_alpha   90.00
_cell.angle_beta   90.00
_cell.angle_gamma   90.00
#
_symmetry.space_group_name_H-M   'P 1'
#
loop_
_entity.id
_entity.type
_entity.pdbx_description
1 polymer ?
#
loop_
_entity_poly.entity_id
_entity_poly.type
_entity_poly.pdbx_seq_one_letter_code
_entity_poly.pdbx_strand_id
1 'polypeptide(L)' 'MGIFKKKAVDPVCGMKVDKETTEHKMDYKGATYYFCAAGCKEAFEEEPEKYLKGKRTHSMGH' A
#
# COMPACT_ATOMS: atom_id res chain seq x y z
N MET A 1 -1.77 -14.26 -23.69
CA MET A 1 -1.51 -14.47 -22.25
C MET A 1 -1.04 -13.16 -21.62
N GLY A 2 -1.95 -12.21 -21.37
CA GLY A 2 -1.61 -10.87 -20.85
C GLY A 2 -2.05 -10.74 -19.41
N ILE A 3 -1.11 -10.98 -18.49
CA ILE A 3 -1.25 -10.85 -17.04
C ILE A 3 -1.74 -9.45 -16.63
N PHE A 4 -2.97 -9.36 -16.13
CA PHE A 4 -3.51 -8.16 -15.49
C PHE A 4 -2.72 -7.86 -14.21
N LYS A 5 -1.63 -7.10 -14.35
CA LYS A 5 -0.70 -6.76 -13.27
C LYS A 5 -1.43 -6.03 -12.14
N LYS A 6 -1.65 -6.72 -11.02
CA LYS A 6 -2.33 -6.14 -9.85
C LYS A 6 -1.32 -5.28 -9.09
N LYS A 7 -1.38 -3.98 -9.31
CA LYS A 7 -0.53 -3.01 -8.60
C LYS A 7 -1.18 -2.54 -7.31
N ALA A 8 -0.40 -2.42 -6.25
CA ALA A 8 -0.79 -1.78 -5.00
C ALA A 8 -0.17 -0.38 -4.93
N VAL A 9 -0.76 0.50 -4.13
CA VAL A 9 -0.24 1.86 -3.93
C VAL A 9 0.42 1.92 -2.56
N ASP A 10 1.72 2.21 -2.57
CA ASP A 10 2.51 2.43 -1.37
C ASP A 10 1.88 3.59 -0.56
N PRO A 11 1.52 3.38 0.71
CA PRO A 11 0.89 4.40 1.55
C PRO A 11 1.83 5.52 2.00
N VAL A 12 3.16 5.29 1.92
CA VAL A 12 4.20 6.25 2.34
C VAL A 12 4.55 7.18 1.19
N CYS A 13 4.92 6.62 0.03
CA CYS A 13 5.38 7.42 -1.11
C CYS A 13 4.33 7.61 -2.21
N GLY A 14 3.21 6.87 -2.19
CA GLY A 14 2.19 6.94 -3.24
C GLY A 14 2.57 6.24 -4.55
N MET A 15 3.73 5.58 -4.62
CA MET A 15 4.14 4.86 -5.82
C MET A 15 3.33 3.57 -6.03
N LYS A 16 3.13 3.22 -7.30
CA LYS A 16 2.53 1.93 -7.67
C LYS A 16 3.59 0.84 -7.59
N VAL A 17 3.37 -0.12 -6.71
CA VAL A 17 4.22 -1.30 -6.54
C VAL A 17 3.51 -2.55 -7.05
N ASP A 18 4.25 -3.43 -7.70
CA ASP A 18 3.73 -4.70 -8.18
C ASP A 18 3.64 -5.70 -7.02
N LYS A 19 2.41 -6.04 -6.62
CA LYS A 19 2.14 -6.87 -5.43
C LYS A 19 2.54 -8.34 -5.59
N GLU A 20 2.75 -8.75 -6.83
CA GLU A 20 3.17 -10.10 -7.21
C GLU A 20 4.70 -10.26 -7.17
N THR A 21 5.44 -9.16 -7.27
CA THR A 21 6.92 -9.17 -7.30
C THR A 21 7.54 -8.56 -6.06
N THR A 22 6.81 -7.73 -5.31
CA THR A 22 7.33 -7.13 -4.08
C THR A 22 7.26 -8.13 -2.93
N GLU A 23 8.39 -8.33 -2.26
CA GLU A 23 8.49 -9.08 -1.01
C GLU A 23 8.20 -8.18 0.20
N HIS A 24 8.25 -6.85 0.00
CA HIS A 24 8.00 -5.86 1.03
C HIS A 24 6.49 -5.64 1.20
N LYS A 25 5.87 -6.46 2.06
CA LYS A 25 4.47 -6.37 2.45
C LYS A 25 4.29 -6.46 3.95
N MET A 26 3.22 -5.86 4.46
CA MET A 26 2.86 -5.89 5.88
C MET A 26 1.34 -6.01 6.03
N ASP A 27 0.89 -6.90 6.88
CA ASP A 27 -0.51 -6.99 7.27
C ASP A 27 -0.78 -6.07 8.46
N TYR A 28 -1.71 -5.13 8.28
CA TYR A 28 -2.09 -4.17 9.30
C TYR A 28 -3.60 -3.93 9.30
N LYS A 29 -4.23 -4.04 10.47
CA LYS A 29 -5.70 -3.90 10.64
C LYS A 29 -6.52 -4.80 9.67
N GLY A 30 -6.01 -5.99 9.35
CA GLY A 30 -6.66 -6.93 8.43
C GLY A 30 -6.54 -6.57 6.94
N ALA A 31 -5.68 -5.62 6.59
CA ALA A 31 -5.36 -5.28 5.21
C ALA A 31 -3.86 -5.47 4.93
N THR A 32 -3.54 -6.08 3.79
CA THR A 32 -2.17 -6.25 3.32
C THR A 32 -1.70 -5.01 2.57
N TYR A 33 -0.71 -4.32 3.11
CA TYR A 33 -0.03 -3.18 2.50
C TYR A 33 1.25 -3.62 1.82
N TYR A 34 1.61 -2.93 0.74
CA TYR A 34 2.78 -3.23 -0.07
C TYR A 34 3.63 -1.98 -0.20
N PHE A 35 4.94 -2.15 -0.11
CA PHE A 35 5.91 -1.07 -0.10
C PHE A 35 6.89 -1.22 -1.26
N CYS A 36 7.35 -0.09 -1.79
CA CYS A 36 8.37 -0.09 -2.85
C CYS A 36 9.77 -0.44 -2.33
N ALA A 37 10.03 -0.19 -1.04
CA ALA A 37 11.33 -0.40 -0.41
C ALA A 37 11.18 -0.67 1.10
N ALA A 38 12.23 -1.24 1.71
CA ALA A 38 12.32 -1.46 3.16
C ALA A 38 12.11 -0.16 3.96
N GLY A 39 12.69 0.97 3.53
CA GLY A 39 12.51 2.25 4.22
C GLY A 39 11.05 2.75 4.24
N CYS A 40 10.25 2.44 3.21
CA CYS A 40 8.82 2.74 3.24
C CYS A 40 8.08 1.81 4.21
N LYS A 41 8.50 0.54 4.34
CA LYS A 41 7.95 -0.38 5.33
C LYS A 41 8.23 0.11 6.75
N GLU A 42 9.47 0.47 7.06
CA GLU A 42 9.85 0.97 8.39
C GLU A 42 9.11 2.27 8.75
N ALA A 43 9.09 3.26 7.84
CA ALA A 43 8.35 4.49 8.07
C ALA A 43 6.86 4.24 8.37
N PHE A 44 6.25 3.29 7.64
CA PHE A 44 4.88 2.87 7.88
C PHE A 44 4.72 2.09 9.19
N GLU A 45 5.70 1.28 9.61
CA GLU A 45 5.69 0.58 10.90
C GLU A 45 5.74 1.57 12.08
N GLU A 46 6.47 2.68 11.95
CA GLU A 46 6.54 3.72 12.97
C GLU A 46 5.24 4.54 13.09
N GLU A 47 4.66 4.98 11.96
CA GLU A 47 3.46 5.82 11.96
C GLU A 47 2.33 5.32 11.04
N PRO A 48 1.83 4.08 11.18
CA PRO A 48 0.90 3.48 10.22
C PRO A 48 -0.41 4.26 10.12
N GLU A 49 -0.95 4.72 11.24
CA GLU A 49 -2.22 5.44 11.28
C GLU A 49 -2.21 6.76 10.51
N LYS A 50 -1.04 7.42 10.45
CA LYS A 50 -0.83 8.67 9.70
C LYS A 50 -0.94 8.43 8.20
N TYR A 51 -0.31 7.38 7.69
CA TYR A 51 -0.37 7.02 6.28
C TYR A 51 -1.72 6.43 5.86
N LEU A 52 -2.45 5.80 6.79
CA LEU A 52 -3.78 5.23 6.52
C LEU A 52 -4.91 6.25 6.55
N LYS A 53 -4.78 7.33 7.32
CA LYS A 53 -5.80 8.39 7.40
C LYS A 53 -6.11 9.06 6.04
N GLY A 54 -5.19 8.98 5.09
CA GLY A 54 -5.34 9.55 3.73
C GLY A 54 -6.17 8.71 2.76
N LYS A 55 -6.48 7.44 3.08
CA LYS A 55 -7.24 6.55 2.17
C LYS A 55 -8.72 6.53 2.52
N ARG A 56 -9.33 7.69 2.75
CA ARG A 56 -10.79 7.78 2.71
C ARG A 56 -11.20 7.77 1.25
N THR A 57 -11.47 6.56 0.77
CA THR A 57 -12.63 6.23 -0.07
C THR A 57 -13.26 7.47 -0.70
N HIS A 58 -13.06 7.59 -2.02
CA HIS A 58 -13.94 8.37 -2.88
C HIS A 58 -15.31 7.65 -2.88
N SER A 59 -16.02 7.74 -1.76
CA SER A 59 -17.45 7.49 -1.67
C SER A 59 -18.12 8.69 -2.32
N MET A 60 -18.09 8.75 -3.65
CA MET A 60 -19.08 9.54 -4.39
C MET A 60 -20.40 8.78 -4.28
N GLY A 61 -21.19 9.21 -3.30
CA GLY A 61 -22.59 8.90 -3.19
C GLY A 61 -23.43 9.79 -4.12
N HIS A 62 -24.57 9.20 -4.48
CA HIS A 62 -25.75 9.69 -5.21
C HIS A 62 -25.67 9.76 -6.74
#